data_AF-A0A6B2DG34-F1
#
_entry.id   AF-A0A6B2DG34-F1
#
_cell.length_a   1.000
_cell.length_b   1.000
_cell.length_c   1.000
_cell.angle_alpha   90.00
_cell.angle_beta   90.00
_cell.angle_gamma   90.00
#
_symmetry.space_group_name_H-M   'P 1'
#
loop_
_entity.id
_entity.type
_entity.pdbx_description
1 polymer ?
#
loop_
_entity_poly.entity_id
_entity_poly.type
_entity_poly.pdbx_seq_one_letter_code
_entity_poly.pdbx_strand_id
1 'polypeptide(L)' 'MTSLRHVLATLGEPLVEVVVAPHGLGVPVSDVVILDPEDPLEASPGDLVLVIGARGRA' A
#
# COMPACT_ATOMS: atom_id res chain seq x y z
N MET A 1 0.89 -14.46 -7.66
CA MET A 1 0.71 -13.74 -6.38
C MET A 1 2.00 -13.00 -6.08
N THR A 2 1.93 -11.67 -6.02
CA THR A 2 3.09 -10.81 -5.72
C THR A 2 3.12 -10.56 -4.21
N SER A 3 4.30 -10.41 -3.62
CA SER A 3 4.44 -10.07 -2.19
C SER A 3 4.70 -8.59 -2.02
N LEU A 4 4.37 -8.03 -0.86
CA LEU A 4 4.61 -6.61 -0.56
C LEU A 4 6.08 -6.21 -0.77
N ARG A 5 7.03 -7.06 -0.36
CA ARG A 5 8.46 -6.86 -0.64
C ARG A 5 8.79 -6.69 -2.13
N HIS A 6 8.10 -7.43 -3.00
CA HIS A 6 8.38 -7.38 -4.44
C HIS A 6 7.84 -6.08 -5.01
N VAL A 7 6.62 -5.68 -4.61
CA VAL A 7 6.05 -4.37 -4.99
C VAL A 7 6.99 -3.23 -4.59
N LEU A 8 7.46 -3.20 -3.34
CA LEU A 8 8.37 -2.17 -2.85
C LEU A 8 9.70 -2.15 -3.63
N ALA A 9 10.28 -3.32 -3.92
CA ALA A 9 11.49 -3.42 -4.73
C ALA A 9 11.28 -2.93 -6.18
N THR A 10 10.09 -3.15 -6.76
CA THR A 10 9.74 -2.69 -8.10
C THR A 10 9.56 -1.18 -8.19
N LEU A 11 9.05 -0.53 -7.13
CA LEU A 11 8.92 0.92 -7.08
C LEU A 11 10.29 1.64 -7.11
N GLY A 12 11.35 0.97 -6.67
CA GLY A 12 12.71 1.49 -6.72
C GLY A 12 13.09 2.35 -5.52
N GLU A 13 14.40 2.43 -5.24
CA GLU A 13 14.92 3.20 -4.11
C GLU A 13 15.25 4.65 -4.49
N PRO A 14 14.92 5.66 -3.66
CA PRO A 14 14.15 5.60 -2.40
C PRO A 14 12.79 6.29 -2.57
N LEU A 15 11.87 5.71 -3.34
CA LEU A 15 10.55 6.35 -3.51
C LEU A 15 9.61 6.15 -2.31
N VAL A 16 9.89 5.15 -1.46
CA VAL A 16 9.01 4.77 -0.34
C VAL A 16 9.79 4.33 0.90
N GLU A 17 9.31 4.73 2.08
CA GLU A 17 9.82 4.32 3.39
C GLU A 17 8.76 3.49 4.12
N VAL A 18 9.15 2.35 4.69
CA VAL A 18 8.24 1.52 5.49
C VAL A 18 8.20 2.04 6.92
N VAL A 19 7.09 2.63 7.32
CA VAL A 19 6.87 3.09 8.70
C VAL A 19 6.56 1.92 9.64
N VAL A 20 5.72 0.96 9.21
CA VAL A 20 5.33 -0.21 10.01
C VAL A 20 4.93 -1.39 9.13
N ALA A 21 5.25 -2.62 9.58
CA ALA A 21 4.82 -3.86 8.93
C ALA A 21 4.64 -4.97 9.98
N PRO A 22 3.50 -5.00 10.70
CA PRO A 22 3.31 -5.89 11.86
C PRO A 22 3.31 -7.38 11.48
N HIS A 23 2.95 -7.70 10.23
CA HIS A 23 3.01 -9.05 9.66
C HIS A 23 4.23 -9.27 8.74
N GLY A 24 5.18 -8.32 8.74
CA GLY A 24 6.33 -8.30 7.84
C GLY A 24 5.97 -8.03 6.38
N LEU A 25 7.00 -8.03 5.51
CA LEU A 25 6.87 -7.74 4.07
C LEU A 25 6.62 -8.97 3.19
N GLY A 26 6.49 -10.15 3.80
CA GLY A 26 6.23 -11.41 3.11
C GLY A 26 4.77 -11.63 2.74
N VAL A 27 3.86 -10.73 3.16
CA VAL A 27 2.42 -10.87 2.92
C VAL A 27 2.11 -10.82 1.42
N PRO A 28 1.17 -11.66 0.94
CA PRO A 28 0.70 -11.59 -0.44
C PRO A 28 -0.12 -10.32 -0.64
N VAL A 29 0.00 -9.73 -1.83
CA VAL A 29 -0.85 -8.64 -2.31
C VAL A 29 -1.86 -9.26 -3.28
N SER A 30 -3.14 -9.11 -2.93
CA SER A 30 -4.26 -9.63 -3.71
C SER A 30 -4.59 -8.70 -4.88
N ASP A 31 -4.73 -7.41 -4.60
CA ASP A 31 -5.00 -6.37 -5.60
C ASP A 31 -4.36 -5.03 -5.19
N VAL A 32 -4.37 -4.05 -6.09
CA VAL A 32 -3.93 -2.66 -5.84
C VAL A 32 -5.12 -1.71 -6.02
N VAL A 33 -5.49 -1.01 -4.95
CA VAL A 33 -6.62 -0.08 -4.93
C VAL A 33 -6.11 1.34 -4.77
N ILE A 34 -6.58 2.28 -5.58
CA ILE A 34 -6.30 3.71 -5.42
C ILE A 34 -7.41 4.34 -4.60
N LEU A 35 -7.06 5.06 -3.54
CA LEU A 35 -8.01 5.73 -2.65
C LEU A 35 -7.77 7.24 -2.68
N ASP A 36 -8.78 8.01 -3.07
CA ASP A 36 -8.85 9.41 -2.65
C ASP A 36 -9.40 9.46 -1.21
N PRO A 37 -8.76 10.19 -0.28
CA PRO A 37 -9.25 10.34 1.09
C PRO A 37 -10.70 10.85 1.21
N GLU A 38 -11.24 11.51 0.18
CA GLU A 38 -12.62 11.98 0.18
C GLU A 38 -13.64 10.90 -0.23
N ASP A 39 -13.18 9.77 -0.78
CA ASP A 39 -14.03 8.67 -1.22
C ASP A 39 -14.21 7.58 -0.13
N PRO A 40 -15.30 6.79 -0.19
CA PRO A 40 -15.45 5.61 0.67
C PRO A 40 -14.33 4.58 0.45
N LEU A 41 -13.89 3.93 1.53
CA LEU A 41 -12.93 2.83 1.43
C LEU A 41 -13.60 1.58 0.86
N GLU A 42 -13.28 1.27 -0.39
CA GLU A 42 -13.67 0.03 -1.06
C GLU A 42 -12.45 -0.89 -1.24
N ALA A 43 -11.97 -1.48 -0.12
CA ALA A 43 -10.85 -2.40 -0.12
C ALA A 43 -11.15 -3.67 0.70
N SER A 44 -10.60 -4.80 0.26
CA SER A 44 -10.71 -6.09 0.91
C SER A 44 -9.41 -6.46 1.64
N PRO A 45 -9.46 -7.40 2.62
CA PRO A 45 -8.25 -7.92 3.25
C PRO A 45 -7.26 -8.48 2.24
N GLY A 46 -6.02 -7.98 2.27
CA GLY A 46 -4.94 -8.37 1.35
C GLY A 46 -4.72 -7.40 0.20
N ASP A 47 -5.59 -6.41 0.02
CA ASP A 47 -5.39 -5.35 -0.97
C ASP A 47 -4.33 -4.35 -0.52
N LEU A 48 -3.54 -3.87 -1.47
CA LEU A 48 -2.62 -2.76 -1.28
C LEU A 48 -3.32 -1.45 -1.64
N VAL A 49 -3.61 -0.63 -0.63
CA VAL A 49 -4.25 0.67 -0.83
C VAL A 49 -3.20 1.77 -1.04
N LEU A 50 -3.28 2.45 -2.18
CA LEU A 50 -2.49 3.62 -2.55
C LEU A 50 -3.34 4.88 -2.36
N VAL A 51 -3.07 5.60 -1.30
CA VAL A 51 -3.80 6.84 -1.00
C VAL A 51 -3.18 8.00 -1.77
N ILE A 52 -3.97 8.68 -2.60
CA ILE A 52 -3.55 9.83 -3.39
C ILE A 52 -4.04 11.13 -2.76
N GLY A 53 -3.26 12.20 -2.83
CA GLY A 53 -3.71 13.51 -2.33
C GLY A 53 -3.86 13.61 -0.80
N ALA A 54 -3.37 12.64 -0.03
CA ALA A 54 -3.35 12.65 1.44
C ALA A 54 -2.49 13.81 1.98
N ARG A 55 -3.08 15.00 2.07
CA ARG A 55 -2.42 16.21 2.60
C ARG A 55 -2.47 16.24 4.12
N GLY A 56 -1.83 15.28 4.78
CA GLY A 56 -1.57 15.30 6.23
C GLY A 56 -2.79 15.65 7.09
N ARG A 57 -4.00 15.34 6.63
CA ARG A 57 -5.22 15.54 7.39
C ARG A 57 -5.34 14.34 8.33
N ALA A 58 -4.56 14.41 9.40
CA ALA A 58 -4.68 13.55 10.56
C ALA A 58 -5.49 14.27 11.63
#